data_AF-A0A6H9Q996-F1
#
_entry.id   AF-A0A6H9Q996-F1
#
_cell.length_a   1.000
_cell.length_b   1.000
_cell.length_c   1.000
_cell.angle_alpha   90.00
_cell.angle_beta   90.00
_cell.angle_gamma   90.00
#
_symmetry.space_group_name_H-M   'P 1'
#
loop_
_entity.id
_entity.type
_entity.pdbx_description
1 polymer ?
#
loop_
_entity_poly.entity_id
_entity_poly.type
_entity_poly.pdbx_seq_one_letter_code
_entity_poly.pdbx_strand_id
1 'polypeptide(L)'
;MIDKETFDRLMMHYSHLGTRKVDATGALLIGHAPHVAPEAWLNSTYPCLSESETVELEVLLGTTIPIEYRHFLQNISNGTNILVDELCLFGKRKNYIRNSMDTTRQPFNLKDAIDEKPRNATSNMFFIGGYSWDGSKLYIDNKSNRVYYCQRYDCTPLKSWNSLSEMIISETERLYSLFDINGKQIKEDEPTIPIV
;
A
#
# COMPACT_ATOMS: atom_id res chain seq x y z
N MET A 1 10.38 12.78 -3.39
CA MET A 1 9.51 11.80 -4.06
C MET A 1 10.35 10.57 -4.40
N ILE A 2 9.79 9.36 -4.22
CA ILE A 2 10.48 8.11 -4.58
C ILE A 2 10.53 7.97 -6.10
N ASP A 3 11.61 7.43 -6.65
CA ASP A 3 11.71 7.11 -8.08
C ASP A 3 11.30 5.65 -8.38
N LYS A 4 10.96 5.39 -9.64
CA LYS A 4 10.43 4.09 -10.08
C LYS A 4 11.44 2.95 -9.92
N GLU A 5 12.72 3.21 -10.18
CA GLU A 5 13.77 2.18 -10.11
C GLU A 5 13.98 1.73 -8.66
N THR A 6 14.05 2.67 -7.72
CA THR A 6 14.15 2.38 -6.28
C THR A 6 12.95 1.57 -5.81
N PHE A 7 11.73 1.97 -6.18
CA PHE A 7 10.51 1.26 -5.80
C PHE A 7 10.46 -0.16 -6.38
N ASP A 8 10.75 -0.32 -7.67
CA ASP A 8 10.72 -1.63 -8.33
C ASP A 8 11.75 -2.58 -7.73
N ARG A 9 12.96 -2.10 -7.42
CA ARG A 9 13.98 -2.88 -6.72
C ARG A 9 13.49 -3.39 -5.36
N LEU A 10 12.79 -2.55 -4.59
CA LEU A 10 12.19 -2.96 -3.31
C LEU A 10 11.12 -4.03 -3.53
N MET A 11 10.20 -3.82 -4.48
CA MET A 11 9.08 -4.75 -4.69
C MET A 11 9.54 -6.12 -5.22
N MET A 12 10.64 -6.15 -5.98
CA MET A 12 11.21 -7.36 -6.58
C MET A 12 12.01 -8.24 -5.60
N HIS A 13 12.06 -7.90 -4.32
CA HIS A 13 12.83 -8.64 -3.30
C HIS A 13 12.58 -10.16 -3.31
N TYR A 14 11.32 -10.58 -3.48
CA TYR A 14 10.92 -11.99 -3.51
C TYR A 14 10.73 -12.58 -4.92
N SER A 15 11.27 -11.92 -5.95
CA SER A 15 11.08 -12.36 -7.34
C SER A 15 11.66 -13.74 -7.67
N HIS A 16 12.60 -14.25 -6.88
CA HIS A 16 13.11 -15.63 -7.00
C HIS A 16 12.04 -16.69 -6.68
N LEU A 17 10.97 -16.32 -5.96
CA LEU A 17 9.80 -17.17 -5.74
C LEU A 17 8.76 -17.04 -6.87
N GLY A 18 9.12 -16.38 -7.97
CA GLY A 18 8.31 -16.22 -9.18
C GLY A 18 7.66 -14.86 -9.32
N THR A 19 7.22 -14.56 -10.54
CA THR A 19 6.44 -13.36 -10.88
C THR A 19 5.32 -13.72 -11.85
N ARG A 20 4.22 -12.97 -11.81
CA ARG A 20 3.10 -13.12 -12.75
C ARG A 20 2.48 -11.78 -13.06
N LYS A 21 2.37 -11.46 -14.36
CA LYS A 21 1.53 -10.36 -14.84
C LYS A 21 0.10 -10.86 -15.04
N VAL A 22 -0.87 -10.11 -14.55
CA VAL A 22 -2.30 -10.43 -14.65
C VAL A 22 -2.89 -9.65 -15.81
N ASP A 23 -3.29 -10.32 -16.89
CA ASP A 23 -3.76 -9.63 -18.10
C ASP A 23 -5.04 -8.82 -17.86
N ALA A 24 -5.94 -9.32 -17.01
CA ALA A 24 -7.24 -8.68 -16.74
C ALA A 24 -7.12 -7.31 -16.05
N THR A 25 -6.07 -7.08 -15.25
CA THR A 25 -5.93 -5.86 -14.43
C THR A 25 -4.60 -5.14 -14.65
N GLY A 26 -3.63 -5.80 -15.31
CA GLY A 26 -2.25 -5.36 -15.46
C GLY A 26 -1.41 -5.47 -14.19
N ALA A 27 -1.95 -6.03 -13.10
CA ALA A 27 -1.20 -6.19 -11.84
C ALA A 27 0.05 -7.06 -12.05
N LEU A 28 1.13 -6.70 -11.39
CA LEU A 28 2.33 -7.53 -11.29
C LEU A 28 2.38 -8.15 -9.90
N LEU A 29 2.24 -9.46 -9.85
CA LEU A 29 2.34 -10.27 -8.63
C LEU A 29 3.76 -10.80 -8.50
N ILE A 30 4.34 -10.70 -7.31
CA ILE A 30 5.75 -10.97 -7.05
C ILE A 30 5.88 -11.84 -5.80
N GLY A 31 6.61 -12.95 -5.95
CA GLY A 31 6.86 -13.94 -4.92
C GLY A 31 5.64 -14.79 -4.59
N HIS A 32 5.48 -15.93 -5.27
CA HIS A 32 4.36 -16.85 -5.02
C HIS A 32 4.51 -17.49 -3.63
N ALA A 33 3.45 -17.44 -2.82
CA ALA A 33 3.45 -17.85 -1.42
C ALA A 33 2.37 -18.89 -1.12
N PRO A 34 2.46 -20.12 -1.67
CA PRO A 34 1.44 -21.15 -1.51
C PRO A 34 1.27 -21.63 -0.06
N HIS A 35 2.23 -21.34 0.83
CA HIS A 35 2.11 -21.59 2.27
C HIS A 35 1.08 -20.70 2.96
N VAL A 36 0.77 -19.53 2.39
CA VAL A 36 -0.29 -18.64 2.89
C VAL A 36 -1.64 -19.06 2.30
N ALA A 37 -1.72 -19.15 0.97
CA ALA A 37 -2.84 -19.69 0.23
C ALA A 37 -2.40 -20.07 -1.19
N PRO A 38 -3.09 -20.98 -1.91
CA PRO A 38 -2.66 -21.44 -3.23
C PRO A 38 -2.41 -20.32 -4.26
N GLU A 39 -3.19 -19.24 -4.17
CA GLU A 39 -3.10 -18.06 -5.05
C GLU A 39 -2.48 -16.84 -4.33
N ALA A 40 -1.81 -17.00 -3.19
CA ALA A 40 -1.19 -15.88 -2.48
C ALA A 40 0.13 -15.47 -3.15
N TRP A 41 0.38 -14.16 -3.13
CA TRP A 41 1.61 -13.54 -3.62
C TRP A 41 2.04 -12.51 -2.60
N LEU A 42 3.34 -12.46 -2.31
CA LEU A 42 3.90 -11.61 -1.26
C LEU A 42 3.69 -10.14 -1.60
N ASN A 43 4.14 -9.71 -2.77
CA ASN A 43 4.03 -8.32 -3.20
C ASN A 43 3.14 -8.19 -4.45
N SER A 44 2.45 -7.06 -4.57
CA SER A 44 1.66 -6.71 -5.74
C SER A 44 1.78 -5.23 -6.08
N THR A 45 2.11 -4.93 -7.33
CA THR A 45 2.08 -3.56 -7.88
C THR A 45 1.04 -3.45 -8.99
N TYR A 46 0.58 -2.23 -9.26
CA TYR A 46 -0.56 -1.99 -10.14
C TYR A 46 -0.23 -0.92 -11.18
N PRO A 47 -0.80 -1.00 -12.40
CA PRO A 47 -0.60 0.01 -13.43
C PRO A 47 -0.94 1.41 -12.93
N CYS A 48 -0.04 2.36 -13.17
CA CYS A 48 -0.20 3.74 -12.76
C CYS A 48 -1.47 4.39 -13.32
N LEU A 49 -1.96 5.40 -12.61
CA LEU A 49 -3.08 6.22 -13.05
C LEU A 49 -2.62 7.26 -14.08
N SER A 50 -3.45 7.47 -15.09
CA SER A 50 -3.38 8.65 -15.93
C SER A 50 -3.82 9.92 -15.18
N GLU A 51 -3.53 11.07 -15.76
CA GLU A 51 -4.00 12.37 -15.26
C GLU A 51 -5.53 12.42 -15.14
N SER A 52 -6.25 11.97 -16.17
CA SER A 52 -7.72 11.94 -16.16
C SER A 52 -8.25 10.99 -15.08
N GLU A 53 -7.68 9.81 -14.92
CA GLU A 53 -8.10 8.86 -13.87
C GLU A 53 -7.87 9.42 -12.47
N THR A 54 -6.82 10.22 -12.29
CA THR A 54 -6.46 10.88 -11.02
C THR A 54 -7.43 12.01 -10.71
N VAL A 55 -7.75 12.86 -11.69
CA VAL A 55 -8.77 13.92 -11.54
C VAL A 55 -10.14 13.32 -11.20
N GLU A 56 -10.55 12.26 -11.89
CA GLU A 56 -11.79 11.54 -11.55
C GLU A 56 -11.78 11.01 -10.12
N LEU A 57 -10.63 10.52 -9.65
CA LEU A 57 -10.48 10.05 -8.28
C LEU A 57 -10.61 11.21 -7.29
N GLU A 58 -9.95 12.34 -7.51
CA GLU A 58 -10.08 13.53 -6.65
C GLU A 58 -11.53 14.03 -6.58
N VAL A 59 -12.25 14.02 -7.69
CA VAL A 59 -13.69 14.32 -7.73
C VAL A 59 -14.48 13.33 -6.88
N LEU A 60 -14.22 12.02 -6.99
CA LEU A 60 -14.88 10.98 -6.20
C LEU A 60 -14.59 11.10 -4.70
N LEU A 61 -13.35 11.45 -4.33
CA LEU A 61 -12.92 11.60 -2.94
C LEU A 61 -13.42 12.92 -2.33
N GLY A 62 -13.80 13.91 -3.17
CA GLY A 62 -14.21 15.23 -2.71
C GLY A 62 -13.06 16.04 -2.10
N THR A 63 -11.81 15.69 -2.44
CA THR A 63 -10.59 16.34 -1.95
C THR A 63 -9.46 16.15 -2.96
N THR A 64 -8.46 17.02 -2.90
CA THR A 64 -7.20 16.84 -3.64
C THR A 64 -6.35 15.77 -2.98
N ILE A 65 -5.63 15.00 -3.80
CA ILE A 65 -4.65 14.01 -3.34
C ILE A 65 -3.34 14.76 -3.05
N PRO A 66 -2.65 14.48 -1.92
CA PRO A 66 -1.37 15.12 -1.61
C PRO A 66 -0.36 14.90 -2.74
N ILE A 67 0.43 15.92 -3.09
CA ILE A 67 1.29 15.90 -4.28
C ILE A 67 2.24 14.70 -4.33
N GLU A 68 2.81 14.29 -3.20
CA GLU A 68 3.69 13.11 -3.15
C GLU A 68 2.94 11.81 -3.44
N TYR A 69 1.73 11.67 -2.91
CA TYR A 69 0.91 10.48 -3.13
C TYR A 69 0.33 10.45 -4.53
N ARG A 70 -0.04 11.61 -5.07
CA ARG A 70 -0.44 11.78 -6.46
C ARG A 70 0.68 11.34 -7.41
N HIS A 71 1.91 11.79 -7.13
CA HIS A 71 3.08 11.35 -7.90
C HIS A 71 3.25 9.82 -7.82
N PHE A 72 3.12 9.24 -6.62
CA PHE A 72 3.17 7.79 -6.44
C PHE A 72 2.15 7.06 -7.32
N LEU A 73 0.87 7.48 -7.30
CA LEU A 73 -0.20 6.85 -8.08
C LEU A 73 0.02 6.95 -9.60
N GLN A 74 0.63 8.03 -10.07
CA GLN A 74 0.79 8.30 -11.51
C GLN A 74 2.11 7.80 -12.11
N ASN A 75 3.16 7.69 -11.30
CA ASN A 75 4.52 7.42 -11.82
C ASN A 75 5.13 6.16 -11.22
N ILE A 76 4.61 5.68 -10.08
CA ILE A 76 5.22 4.59 -9.33
C ILE A 76 4.33 3.35 -9.35
N SER A 77 3.13 3.43 -8.78
CA SER A 77 2.14 2.35 -8.74
C SER A 77 0.79 2.88 -8.27
N ASN A 78 -0.31 2.38 -8.83
CA ASN A 78 -1.66 2.68 -8.35
C ASN A 78 -1.97 1.90 -7.06
N GLY A 79 -1.35 2.30 -5.94
CA GLY A 79 -1.33 1.52 -4.70
C GLY A 79 -0.32 0.38 -4.75
N THR A 80 -0.16 -0.36 -3.65
CA THR A 80 0.69 -1.56 -3.57
C THR A 80 0.30 -2.39 -2.37
N ASN A 81 0.58 -3.69 -2.42
CA ASN A 81 0.42 -4.61 -1.31
C ASN A 81 1.77 -5.30 -1.08
N ILE A 82 2.23 -5.33 0.16
CA ILE A 82 3.55 -5.85 0.55
C ILE A 82 3.34 -6.96 1.58
N LEU A 83 4.03 -8.09 1.38
CA LEU A 83 4.02 -9.30 2.22
C LEU A 83 2.62 -9.84 2.56
N VAL A 84 1.68 -9.88 1.61
CA VAL A 84 0.28 -10.28 1.86
C VAL A 84 -0.41 -9.32 2.83
N ASP A 85 -0.39 -8.04 2.45
CA ASP A 85 -1.14 -6.96 3.09
C ASP A 85 -0.61 -6.50 4.45
N GLU A 86 0.57 -6.99 4.87
CA GLU A 86 1.26 -6.48 6.06
C GLU A 86 1.46 -4.97 5.97
N LEU A 87 1.74 -4.46 4.78
CA LEU A 87 1.59 -3.05 4.43
C LEU A 87 0.84 -2.90 3.12
N CYS A 88 -0.20 -2.07 3.13
CA CYS A 88 -0.95 -1.68 1.94
C CYS A 88 -0.94 -0.18 1.74
N LEU A 89 -0.65 0.25 0.52
CA LEU A 89 -0.93 1.60 0.03
C LEU A 89 -2.10 1.55 -0.95
N PHE A 90 -3.10 2.38 -0.73
CA PHE A 90 -4.37 2.32 -1.43
C PHE A 90 -4.31 3.08 -2.75
N GLY A 91 -5.10 2.65 -3.72
CA GLY A 91 -5.18 3.27 -5.04
C GLY A 91 -6.62 3.44 -5.51
N LYS A 92 -6.80 3.65 -6.81
CA LYS A 92 -8.10 3.62 -7.48
C LYS A 92 -8.41 2.18 -7.89
N ARG A 93 -9.48 1.62 -7.35
CA ARG A 93 -10.05 0.38 -7.88
C ARG A 93 -10.86 0.69 -9.13
N LYS A 94 -10.63 -0.04 -10.24
CA LYS A 94 -11.29 0.22 -11.53
C LYS A 94 -12.63 -0.50 -11.66
N ASN A 95 -12.82 -1.61 -10.94
CA ASN A 95 -14.08 -2.34 -10.90
C ASN A 95 -14.20 -3.21 -9.63
N TYR A 96 -15.42 -3.66 -9.34
CA TYR A 96 -15.73 -4.58 -8.23
C TYR A 96 -16.11 -5.99 -8.71
N ILE A 97 -15.74 -6.35 -9.93
CA ILE A 97 -16.04 -7.66 -10.50
C ILE A 97 -15.23 -8.72 -9.75
N ARG A 98 -15.88 -9.84 -9.42
CA ARG A 98 -15.31 -10.97 -8.67
C ARG A 98 -15.66 -12.32 -9.32
N ASN A 99 -15.62 -12.37 -10.65
CA ASN A 99 -15.89 -13.61 -11.40
C ASN A 99 -14.64 -14.50 -11.54
N SER A 100 -13.45 -13.97 -11.29
CA SER A 100 -12.19 -14.72 -11.19
C SER A 100 -11.21 -14.05 -10.23
N MET A 101 -10.25 -14.83 -9.72
CA MET A 101 -9.17 -14.31 -8.87
C MET A 101 -8.39 -13.21 -9.57
N ASP A 102 -8.13 -13.35 -10.88
CA ASP A 102 -7.38 -12.38 -11.68
C ASP A 102 -8.09 -11.02 -11.71
N THR A 103 -9.41 -10.98 -11.88
CA THR A 103 -10.17 -9.71 -11.87
C THR A 103 -10.13 -8.99 -10.52
N THR A 104 -9.87 -9.72 -9.43
CA THR A 104 -9.77 -9.13 -8.09
C THR A 104 -8.42 -8.50 -7.78
N ARG A 105 -7.37 -8.76 -8.59
CA ARG A 105 -6.00 -8.23 -8.42
C ARG A 105 -5.93 -6.75 -8.76
N GLN A 106 -6.40 -5.94 -7.83
CA GLN A 106 -6.48 -4.49 -7.89
C GLN A 106 -6.15 -3.95 -6.49
N PRO A 107 -5.69 -2.69 -6.38
CA PRO A 107 -5.40 -2.12 -5.07
C PRO A 107 -6.66 -2.04 -4.19
N PHE A 108 -6.44 -1.93 -2.88
CA PHE A 108 -7.46 -1.40 -1.98
C PHE A 108 -7.85 0.02 -2.38
N ASN A 109 -9.12 0.36 -2.16
CA ASN A 109 -9.68 1.60 -2.70
C ASN A 109 -9.46 2.77 -1.74
N LEU A 110 -8.88 3.87 -2.23
CA LEU A 110 -8.68 5.11 -1.47
C LEU A 110 -9.98 5.66 -0.88
N LYS A 111 -11.12 5.46 -1.54
CA LYS A 111 -12.42 5.89 -0.99
C LYS A 111 -12.71 5.23 0.36
N ASP A 112 -12.37 3.95 0.51
CA ASP A 112 -12.57 3.19 1.75
C ASP A 112 -11.69 3.76 2.87
N ALA A 113 -10.44 4.14 2.57
CA ALA A 113 -9.56 4.78 3.54
C ALA A 113 -10.10 6.13 4.06
N ILE A 114 -10.80 6.89 3.23
CA ILE A 114 -11.40 8.17 3.62
C ILE A 114 -12.69 7.95 4.41
N ASP A 115 -13.52 6.99 4.00
CA ASP A 115 -14.80 6.70 4.65
C ASP A 115 -14.60 6.06 6.03
N GLU A 116 -13.56 5.24 6.18
CA GLU A 116 -13.21 4.55 7.43
C GLU A 116 -12.19 5.33 8.28
N LYS A 117 -12.11 6.66 8.12
CA LYS A 117 -11.15 7.45 8.87
C LYS A 117 -11.32 7.28 10.40
N PRO A 118 -10.23 7.15 11.16
CA PRO A 118 -10.30 7.01 12.61
C PRO A 118 -10.84 8.29 13.30
N ARG A 119 -11.12 8.19 14.59
CA ARG A 119 -11.57 9.34 15.39
C ARG A 119 -10.48 10.41 15.43
N ASN A 120 -10.91 11.67 15.56
CA ASN A 120 -10.04 12.85 15.60
C ASN A 120 -9.32 13.15 14.26
N ALA A 121 -9.68 12.48 13.16
CA ALA A 121 -9.21 12.83 11.83
C ALA A 121 -9.61 14.27 11.46
N THR A 122 -8.64 15.06 11.00
CA THR A 122 -8.87 16.42 10.49
C THR A 122 -8.88 16.42 8.96
N SER A 123 -9.33 17.52 8.34
CA SER A 123 -9.29 17.67 6.88
C SER A 123 -7.88 17.74 6.29
N ASN A 124 -6.84 17.91 7.12
CA ASN A 124 -5.45 17.91 6.66
C ASN A 124 -4.87 16.49 6.56
N MET A 125 -5.54 15.49 7.13
CA MET A 125 -5.07 14.11 7.18
C MET A 125 -5.64 13.34 6.01
N PHE A 126 -4.78 13.00 5.04
CA PHE A 126 -5.16 12.21 3.89
C PHE A 126 -4.72 10.75 4.09
N PHE A 127 -5.67 9.85 4.30
CA PHE A 127 -5.39 8.43 4.56
C PHE A 127 -4.98 7.72 3.27
N ILE A 128 -3.87 6.99 3.34
CA ILE A 128 -3.22 6.39 2.18
C ILE A 128 -3.08 4.87 2.28
N GLY A 129 -3.32 4.28 3.44
CA GLY A 129 -3.01 2.87 3.64
C GLY A 129 -3.07 2.41 5.09
N GLY A 130 -2.47 1.26 5.36
CA GLY A 130 -2.46 0.66 6.69
C GLY A 130 -1.81 -0.71 6.72
N TYR A 131 -1.95 -1.37 7.86
CA TYR A 131 -1.37 -2.69 8.17
C TYR A 131 -2.49 -3.69 8.46
N SER A 132 -2.40 -4.91 7.91
CA SER A 132 -3.42 -5.94 8.10
C SER A 132 -3.46 -6.50 9.52
N TRP A 133 -2.31 -6.54 10.22
CA TRP A 133 -2.15 -7.14 11.56
C TRP A 133 -3.19 -6.65 12.58
N ASP A 134 -3.35 -5.35 12.73
CA ASP A 134 -4.27 -4.72 13.68
C ASP A 134 -5.26 -3.73 13.01
N GLY A 135 -5.15 -3.54 11.70
CA GLY A 135 -5.93 -2.55 10.94
C GLY A 135 -5.53 -1.11 11.20
N SER A 136 -4.34 -0.87 11.78
CA SER A 136 -3.73 0.45 11.92
C SER A 136 -3.56 1.13 10.56
N LYS A 137 -3.49 2.46 10.59
CA LYS A 137 -3.65 3.29 9.40
C LYS A 137 -2.45 4.21 9.18
N LEU A 138 -2.24 4.56 7.91
CA LEU A 138 -1.25 5.55 7.46
C LEU A 138 -1.97 6.75 6.85
N TYR A 139 -1.50 7.95 7.17
CA TYR A 139 -1.95 9.18 6.53
C TYR A 139 -0.80 10.14 6.25
N ILE A 140 -0.98 10.98 5.23
CA ILE A 140 -0.14 12.14 4.94
C ILE A 140 -0.81 13.37 5.56
N ASP A 141 -0.04 14.17 6.28
CA ASP A 141 -0.49 15.49 6.70
C ASP A 141 -0.20 16.52 5.61
N ASN A 142 -1.25 17.11 5.05
CA ASN A 142 -1.16 18.06 3.93
C ASN A 142 -0.42 19.36 4.26
N LYS A 143 -0.17 19.67 5.54
CA LYS A 143 0.56 20.87 5.95
C LYS A 143 2.06 20.62 6.02
N SER A 144 2.47 19.49 6.59
CA SER A 144 3.87 19.14 6.81
C SER A 144 4.46 18.20 5.75
N ASN A 145 3.61 17.57 4.93
CA ASN A 145 3.96 16.48 4.01
C ASN A 145 4.60 15.26 4.70
N ARG A 146 4.47 15.16 6.02
CA ARG A 146 4.95 14.01 6.79
C ARG A 146 3.95 12.87 6.68
N VAL A 147 4.46 11.64 6.77
CA VAL A 147 3.62 10.45 6.89
C VAL A 147 3.53 10.07 8.36
N TYR A 148 2.34 9.70 8.80
CA TYR A 148 2.07 9.28 10.16
C TYR A 148 1.42 7.90 10.19
N TYR A 149 1.84 7.13 11.17
CA TYR A 149 1.22 5.88 11.57
C TYR A 149 0.38 6.11 12.82
N CYS A 150 -0.83 5.56 12.83
CA CYS A 150 -1.80 5.71 13.92
C CYS A 150 -2.63 4.44 14.10
N GLN A 151 -3.33 4.35 15.22
CA GLN A 151 -4.20 3.21 15.52
C GLN A 151 -5.39 3.15 14.57
N ARG A 152 -6.02 1.98 14.48
CA ARG A 152 -7.21 1.75 13.64
C ARG A 152 -8.34 2.75 13.90
N TYR A 153 -8.53 3.17 15.16
CA TYR A 153 -9.68 3.98 15.59
C TYR A 153 -9.30 5.35 16.18
N ASP A 154 -8.01 5.69 16.24
CA ASP A 154 -7.52 6.97 16.74
C ASP A 154 -6.35 7.50 15.89
N CYS A 155 -6.49 8.71 15.36
CA CYS A 155 -5.51 9.35 14.49
C CYS A 155 -4.28 9.92 15.23
N THR A 156 -4.19 9.78 16.56
CA THR A 156 -3.02 10.23 17.31
C THR A 156 -1.76 9.56 16.77
N PRO A 157 -0.75 10.33 16.30
CA PRO A 157 0.47 9.76 15.76
C PRO A 157 1.19 8.91 16.79
N LEU A 158 1.54 7.69 16.39
CA LEU A 158 2.44 6.84 17.18
C LEU A 158 3.86 6.81 16.59
N LYS A 159 3.98 6.96 15.26
CA LYS A 159 5.26 7.10 14.54
C LYS A 159 5.09 8.05 13.36
N SER A 160 6.18 8.66 12.91
CA SER A 160 6.19 9.51 11.73
C SER A 160 7.45 9.33 10.89
N TRP A 161 7.33 9.65 9.61
CA TRP A 161 8.43 9.77 8.65
C TRP A 161 8.43 11.17 8.05
N ASN A 162 9.58 11.65 7.60
CA ASN A 162 9.69 13.00 7.06
C ASN A 162 9.13 13.11 5.63
N SER A 163 8.93 11.99 4.93
CA SER A 163 8.34 11.95 3.59
C SER A 163 7.72 10.59 3.26
N LEU A 164 6.92 10.54 2.19
CA LEU A 164 6.40 9.28 1.64
C LEU A 164 7.51 8.33 1.20
N SER A 165 8.57 8.87 0.61
CA SER A 165 9.71 8.07 0.14
C SER A 165 10.43 7.38 1.29
N GLU A 166 10.71 8.12 2.37
CA GLU A 166 11.36 7.57 3.57
C GLU A 166 10.50 6.48 4.20
N MET A 167 9.18 6.70 4.29
CA MET A 167 8.25 5.69 4.80
C MET A 167 8.31 4.42 3.96
N ILE A 168 8.11 4.51 2.63
CA ILE A 168 8.09 3.32 1.76
C ILE A 168 9.41 2.55 1.86
N ILE A 169 10.56 3.22 1.78
CA ILE A 169 11.87 2.54 1.78
C ILE A 169 12.12 1.88 3.13
N SER A 170 12.12 2.67 4.21
CA SER A 170 12.50 2.17 5.54
C SER A 170 11.54 1.12 6.08
N GLU A 171 10.24 1.28 5.81
CA GLU A 171 9.22 0.37 6.32
C GLU A 171 9.17 -0.93 5.52
N THR A 172 9.36 -0.87 4.20
CA THR A 172 9.47 -2.09 3.38
C THR A 172 10.71 -2.90 3.77
N GLU A 173 11.86 -2.23 3.96
CA GLU A 173 13.09 -2.89 4.41
C GLU A 173 12.93 -3.50 5.81
N ARG A 174 12.27 -2.78 6.73
CA ARG A 174 11.96 -3.31 8.06
C ARG A 174 11.07 -4.55 7.96
N LEU A 175 10.00 -4.50 7.19
CA LEU A 175 9.09 -5.64 7.02
C LEU A 175 9.83 -6.85 6.43
N TYR A 176 10.64 -6.68 5.38
CA TYR A 176 11.43 -7.79 4.82
C TYR A 176 12.39 -8.42 5.82
N SER A 177 12.91 -7.67 6.80
CA SER A 177 13.75 -8.25 7.86
C SER A 177 13.00 -9.18 8.83
N LEU A 178 11.65 -9.13 8.84
CA LEU A 178 10.80 -9.99 9.67
C LEU A 178 10.44 -11.31 8.97
N PHE A 179 10.78 -11.47 7.68
CA PHE A 179 10.43 -12.63 6.87
C PHE A 179 11.69 -13.32 6.36
N ASP A 180 11.64 -14.64 6.24
CA ASP A 180 12.72 -15.43 5.68
C ASP A 180 12.81 -15.29 4.15
N ILE A 181 13.79 -15.94 3.54
CA ILE A 181 13.99 -15.93 2.09
C ILE A 181 12.83 -16.55 1.30
N ASN A 182 11.97 -17.34 1.94
CA ASN A 182 10.78 -17.96 1.32
C ASN A 182 9.52 -17.12 1.56
N GLY A 183 9.64 -15.93 2.16
CA GLY A 183 8.51 -15.07 2.49
C GLY A 183 7.63 -15.64 3.59
N LYS A 184 8.20 -16.40 4.53
CA LYS A 184 7.54 -16.83 5.76
C LYS A 184 7.97 -15.92 6.90
N GLN A 185 7.03 -15.47 7.72
CA GLN A 185 7.35 -14.67 8.89
C GLN A 185 8.24 -15.49 9.84
N ILE A 186 9.34 -14.91 10.31
CA ILE A 186 10.32 -15.59 11.17
C ILE A 186 9.71 -15.90 12.54
N LYS A 187 8.83 -15.02 13.02
CA LYS A 187 8.07 -15.16 14.27
C LYS A 187 6.62 -14.74 14.04
N GLU A 188 5.74 -15.71 13.82
CA GLU A 188 4.34 -15.51 13.43
C GLU A 188 3.46 -14.88 14.54
N ASP A 189 3.90 -14.91 15.80
CA ASP A 189 3.21 -14.34 16.95
C ASP A 189 3.63 -12.91 17.29
N GLU A 190 4.64 -12.36 16.61
CA GLU A 190 5.09 -10.99 16.81
C GLU A 190 4.41 -10.02 15.83
N PRO A 191 4.03 -8.80 16.28
CA PRO A 191 3.43 -7.81 15.40
C PRO A 191 4.37 -7.37 14.27
N THR A 192 3.80 -7.21 13.09
CA THR A 192 4.47 -6.65 11.90
C THR A 192 4.29 -5.14 11.78
N ILE A 193 3.75 -4.46 12.79
CA ILE A 193 3.50 -3.00 12.78
C ILE A 193 4.79 -2.18 13.04
N PRO A 194 4.82 -0.87 12.72
CA PRO A 194 6.04 -0.05 12.74
C PRO A 194 6.64 0.27 14.12
N ILE A 195 5.96 -0.12 15.19
CA ILE A 195 6.32 0.12 16.59
C ILE A 195 6.21 -1.23 17.30
N VAL A 196 7.37 -1.79 17.62
CA VAL A 196 7.53 -3.05 18.33
C VAL A 196 8.31 -2.78 19.61
#